data_AF-A0AAE3D7Q4-F1
#
_entry.id   AF-A0AAE3D7Q4-F1
#
_cell.length_a   1.000
_cell.length_b   1.000
_cell.length_c   1.000
_cell.angle_alpha   90.00
_cell.angle_beta   90.00
_cell.angle_gamma   90.00
#
_symmetry.space_group_name_H-M   'P 1'
#
loop_
_entity.id
_entity.type
_entity.pdbx_description
1 polymer ?
#
loop_
_entity_poly.entity_id
_entity_poly.type
_entity_poly.pdbx_seq_one_letter_code
_entity_poly.pdbx_strand_id
1 'polypeptide(L)'
;MRSLRTVSELTEELRVLPTGMRIIAIDGRCAAGKTTLAARLAKELGGDVIHMDDFFLPPALRTQERRSEPGGNVHYERFLTEVMPKLASGQAFSYQRFDCSRMAPGDWLPVQNNGFVFVEGAYSCHPVLGEYMDRKVFLDIDHETQTERIRTRNGEDILQDFLQLWIPLEEAYFQAFSLEENTDYIIKQTKGETDAASVLPGL
;
A
#
# COMPACT_ATOMS: atom_id res chain seq x y z
N MET A 1 11.54 -7.77 19.81
CA MET A 1 12.22 -6.50 19.48
C MET A 1 12.27 -6.45 17.95
N ARG A 2 11.38 -5.69 17.31
CA ARG A 2 11.33 -5.60 15.85
C ARG A 2 12.33 -4.52 15.43
N SER A 3 13.26 -4.87 14.54
CA SER A 3 14.39 -4.03 14.15
C SER A 3 14.12 -3.36 12.81
N LEU A 4 14.71 -2.18 12.59
CA LEU A 4 14.89 -1.64 11.24
C LEU A 4 15.55 -2.73 10.39
N ARG A 5 14.96 -3.01 9.23
CA ARG A 5 15.43 -4.05 8.31
C ARG A 5 15.61 -3.48 6.92
N THR A 6 16.46 -4.13 6.15
CA THR A 6 16.72 -3.77 4.75
C THR A 6 15.77 -4.51 3.82
N VAL A 7 15.62 -3.99 2.59
CA VAL A 7 14.90 -4.71 1.52
C VAL A 7 15.53 -6.08 1.26
N SER A 8 16.86 -6.21 1.34
CA SER A 8 17.54 -7.50 1.17
C SER A 8 17.13 -8.51 2.22
N GLU A 9 17.10 -8.12 3.50
CA GLU A 9 16.70 -9.02 4.60
C GLU A 9 15.25 -9.46 4.46
N LEU A 10 14.36 -8.53 4.06
CA LEU A 10 12.97 -8.85 3.74
C LEU A 10 12.91 -9.91 2.63
N THR A 11 13.57 -9.66 1.49
CA THR A 11 13.56 -10.58 0.34
C THR A 11 14.04 -11.98 0.72
N GLU A 12 15.13 -12.11 1.48
CA GLU A 12 15.62 -13.42 1.91
C GLU A 12 14.65 -14.13 2.86
N GLU A 13 14.00 -13.41 3.79
CA GLU A 13 12.97 -14.03 4.65
C GLU A 13 11.78 -14.51 3.82
N LEU A 14 11.32 -13.71 2.86
CA LEU A 14 10.20 -14.09 2.01
C LEU A 14 10.47 -15.38 1.22
N ARG A 15 11.71 -15.60 0.75
CA ARG A 15 12.10 -16.83 0.05
C ARG A 15 11.93 -18.10 0.87
N VAL A 16 12.07 -18.01 2.19
CA VAL A 16 12.01 -19.18 3.09
C VAL A 16 10.65 -19.35 3.78
N LEU A 17 9.67 -18.49 3.46
CA LEU A 17 8.30 -18.71 3.91
C LEU A 17 7.75 -20.05 3.37
N PRO A 18 6.88 -20.75 4.14
CA PRO A 18 6.25 -21.98 3.69
C PRO A 18 5.62 -21.84 2.30
N THR A 19 5.77 -22.89 1.49
CA THR A 19 5.21 -22.90 0.13
C THR A 19 3.68 -22.91 0.18
N GLY A 20 3.08 -22.19 -0.75
CA GLY A 20 1.64 -21.92 -0.78
C GLY A 20 1.38 -20.45 -1.10
N MET A 21 0.16 -20.02 -0.78
CA MET A 21 -0.21 -18.62 -0.88
C MET A 21 0.51 -17.83 0.21
N ARG A 22 1.31 -16.84 -0.19
CA ARG A 22 2.02 -15.90 0.67
C ARG A 22 1.54 -14.48 0.40
N ILE A 23 0.84 -13.89 1.36
CA ILE A 23 0.26 -12.56 1.24
C ILE A 23 1.10 -11.59 2.08
N ILE A 24 1.67 -10.57 1.43
CA ILE A 24 2.51 -9.57 2.07
C ILE A 24 1.81 -8.22 1.97
N ALA A 25 1.51 -7.61 3.10
CA ALA A 25 0.98 -6.25 3.15
C ALA A 25 2.13 -5.24 3.25
N ILE A 26 2.13 -4.24 2.37
CA ILE A 26 3.11 -3.17 2.31
C ILE A 26 2.37 -1.84 2.52
N ASP A 27 2.28 -1.43 3.78
CA ASP A 27 1.69 -0.17 4.21
C ASP A 27 2.79 0.88 4.42
N GLY A 28 2.41 2.12 4.68
CA GLY A 28 3.36 3.19 4.96
C GLY A 28 2.99 4.52 4.33
N ARG A 29 3.83 5.51 4.60
CA ARG A 29 3.64 6.91 4.22
C ARG A 29 3.60 7.09 2.69
N CYS A 30 2.83 8.06 2.20
CA CYS A 30 2.85 8.44 0.79
C CYS A 30 4.28 8.85 0.36
N ALA A 31 4.64 8.54 -0.89
CA ALA A 31 6.00 8.76 -1.44
C ALA A 31 7.16 7.98 -0.77
N ALA A 32 6.87 7.03 0.14
CA ALA A 32 7.87 6.14 0.71
C ALA A 32 8.32 4.99 -0.25
N GLY A 33 7.73 4.86 -1.44
CA GLY A 33 8.17 3.87 -2.44
C GLY A 33 7.53 2.48 -2.32
N LYS A 34 6.35 2.36 -1.70
CA LYS A 34 5.58 1.11 -1.57
C LYS A 34 5.37 0.40 -2.90
N THR A 35 4.84 1.09 -3.90
CA THR A 35 4.65 0.57 -5.27
C THR A 35 5.95 0.07 -5.88
N THR A 36 7.05 0.81 -5.70
CA THR A 36 8.38 0.42 -6.20
C THR A 36 8.89 -0.86 -5.52
N LEU A 37 8.76 -0.95 -4.19
CA LEU A 37 9.13 -2.15 -3.44
C LEU A 37 8.28 -3.35 -3.84
N ALA A 38 6.96 -3.20 -3.91
CA ALA A 38 6.04 -4.25 -4.31
C ALA A 38 6.37 -4.78 -5.71
N ALA A 39 6.62 -3.88 -6.67
CA ALA A 39 7.02 -4.25 -8.03
C ALA A 39 8.38 -4.97 -8.06
N ARG A 40 9.35 -4.51 -7.25
CA ARG A 40 10.66 -5.18 -7.13
C ARG A 40 10.51 -6.59 -6.58
N LEU A 41 9.77 -6.76 -5.48
CA LEU A 41 9.54 -8.05 -4.85
C LEU A 41 8.76 -9.00 -5.76
N ALA A 42 7.70 -8.52 -6.44
CA ALA A 42 6.95 -9.30 -7.41
C ALA A 42 7.82 -9.76 -8.59
N LYS A 43 8.72 -8.89 -9.08
CA LYS A 43 9.67 -9.25 -10.14
C LYS A 43 10.69 -10.30 -9.69
N GLU A 44 11.17 -10.20 -8.45
CA GLU A 44 12.25 -11.05 -7.93
C GLU A 44 11.75 -12.41 -7.39
N LEU A 45 10.58 -12.42 -6.75
CA LEU A 45 10.00 -13.59 -6.09
C LEU A 45 8.87 -14.24 -6.90
N GLY A 46 8.35 -13.55 -7.92
CA GLY A 46 7.17 -13.93 -8.67
C GLY A 46 5.88 -13.68 -7.87
N GLY A 47 4.86 -13.11 -8.49
CA GLY A 47 3.58 -12.87 -7.84
C GLY A 47 2.81 -11.70 -8.45
N ASP A 48 1.67 -11.42 -7.84
CA ASP A 48 0.79 -10.31 -8.22
C ASP A 48 0.94 -9.13 -7.25
N VAL A 49 0.60 -7.92 -7.72
CA VAL A 49 0.50 -6.72 -6.90
C VAL A 49 -0.93 -6.22 -6.93
N ILE A 50 -1.48 -5.89 -5.76
CA ILE A 50 -2.79 -5.26 -5.59
C ILE A 50 -2.56 -3.89 -4.95
N HIS A 51 -3.04 -2.84 -5.62
CA HIS A 51 -2.84 -1.46 -5.17
C HIS A 51 -4.06 -1.01 -4.36
N MET A 52 -3.88 -0.57 -3.11
CA MET A 52 -4.98 -0.01 -2.31
C MET A 52 -5.52 1.29 -2.89
N ASP A 53 -4.72 2.00 -3.70
CA ASP A 53 -5.14 3.16 -4.48
C ASP A 53 -6.23 2.81 -5.50
N ASP A 54 -6.29 1.56 -5.97
CA ASP A 54 -7.39 1.08 -6.79
C ASP A 54 -8.71 1.02 -6.03
N PHE A 55 -8.70 1.19 -4.70
CA PHE A 55 -9.83 1.19 -3.77
C PHE A 55 -10.16 2.58 -3.19
N PHE A 56 -9.81 3.67 -3.89
CA PHE A 56 -10.23 5.01 -3.47
C PHE A 56 -11.74 5.13 -3.24
N LEU A 57 -12.11 5.99 -2.27
CA LEU A 57 -13.51 6.30 -2.01
C LEU A 57 -14.13 7.09 -3.17
N PRO A 58 -15.29 6.64 -3.70
CA PRO A 58 -16.10 7.44 -4.61
C PRO A 58 -16.67 8.67 -3.89
N PRO A 59 -17.02 9.76 -4.62
CA PRO A 59 -17.49 11.02 -4.02
C PRO A 59 -18.63 10.85 -3.02
N ALA A 60 -19.57 9.94 -3.31
CA ALA A 60 -20.74 9.68 -2.47
C ALA A 60 -20.39 9.14 -1.06
N LEU A 61 -19.22 8.52 -0.90
CA LEU A 61 -18.75 7.97 0.38
C LEU A 61 -17.79 8.89 1.13
N ARG A 62 -17.40 10.05 0.56
CA ARG A 62 -16.49 11.02 1.20
C ARG A 62 -17.21 11.91 2.21
N THR A 63 -17.97 11.31 3.13
CA THR A 63 -18.72 12.03 4.18
C THR A 63 -17.77 12.58 5.25
N GLN A 64 -18.27 13.50 6.08
CA GLN A 64 -17.49 14.01 7.22
C GLN A 64 -17.16 12.89 8.21
N GLU A 65 -18.12 12.02 8.50
CA GLU A 65 -17.94 10.84 9.37
C GLU A 65 -16.80 9.95 8.84
N ARG A 66 -16.81 9.66 7.53
CA ARG A 66 -15.78 8.84 6.90
C ARG A 66 -14.39 9.48 6.92
N ARG A 67 -14.32 10.80 6.75
CA ARG A 67 -13.05 11.55 6.85
C ARG A 67 -12.51 11.60 8.28
N SER A 68 -13.38 11.58 9.28
CA SER A 68 -13.00 11.58 10.69
C SER A 68 -12.62 10.20 11.22
N GLU A 69 -12.98 9.13 10.50
CA GLU A 69 -12.55 7.76 10.80
C GLU A 69 -11.05 7.60 10.42
N PRO A 70 -10.17 7.24 11.39
CA PRO A 70 -8.80 6.88 11.07
C PRO A 70 -8.79 5.70 10.09
N GLY A 71 -8.17 5.87 8.92
CA GLY A 71 -8.17 4.84 7.89
C GLY A 71 -9.43 4.79 7.02
N GLY A 72 -10.41 5.66 7.26
CA GLY A 72 -11.66 5.71 6.51
C GLY A 72 -11.50 6.12 5.05
N ASN A 73 -10.35 6.62 4.59
CA ASN A 73 -10.23 7.19 3.24
C ASN A 73 -10.05 6.16 2.11
N VAL A 74 -10.23 4.88 2.43
CA VAL A 74 -10.25 3.77 1.48
C VAL A 74 -11.62 3.08 1.48
N HIS A 75 -12.02 2.54 0.33
CA HIS A 75 -13.24 1.77 0.17
C HIS A 75 -13.02 0.32 0.63
N TYR A 76 -12.75 0.13 1.92
CA TYR A 76 -12.45 -1.17 2.50
C TYR A 76 -13.60 -2.17 2.33
N GLU A 77 -14.85 -1.71 2.21
CA GLU A 77 -16.00 -2.58 1.94
C GLU A 77 -15.85 -3.27 0.59
N ARG A 78 -15.40 -2.53 -0.44
CA ARG A 78 -15.17 -3.10 -1.77
C ARG A 78 -14.02 -4.09 -1.74
N PHE A 79 -12.94 -3.76 -1.03
CA PHE A 79 -11.80 -4.66 -0.86
C PHE A 79 -12.19 -5.97 -0.15
N LEU A 80 -13.00 -5.86 0.92
CA LEU A 80 -13.57 -6.99 1.64
C LEU A 80 -14.50 -7.87 0.79
N THR A 81 -15.12 -7.32 -0.26
CA THR A 81 -16.01 -8.09 -1.15
C THR A 81 -15.30 -8.65 -2.39
N GLU A 82 -14.40 -7.88 -3.01
CA GLU A 82 -13.83 -8.22 -4.31
C GLU A 82 -12.52 -9.01 -4.19
N VAL A 83 -11.76 -8.76 -3.13
CA VAL A 83 -10.38 -9.26 -2.97
C VAL A 83 -10.28 -10.27 -1.82
N MET A 84 -10.70 -9.91 -0.60
CA MET A 84 -10.50 -10.76 0.59
C MET A 84 -11.01 -12.19 0.49
N PRO A 85 -12.24 -12.46 0.01
CA PRO A 85 -12.74 -13.82 -0.09
C PRO A 85 -11.96 -14.67 -1.10
N LYS A 86 -11.29 -14.02 -2.06
CA LYS A 86 -10.58 -14.67 -3.15
C LYS A 86 -9.10 -14.86 -2.85
N LEU A 87 -8.45 -13.97 -2.10
CA LEU A 87 -7.03 -14.11 -1.73
C LEU A 87 -6.75 -15.46 -1.06
N ALA A 88 -7.57 -15.86 -0.09
CA ALA A 88 -7.38 -17.13 0.62
C ALA A 88 -7.59 -18.38 -0.26
N SER A 89 -8.19 -18.25 -1.44
CA SER A 89 -8.56 -19.38 -2.29
C SER A 89 -7.40 -19.97 -3.10
N GLY A 90 -6.33 -19.20 -3.34
CA GLY A 90 -5.27 -19.57 -4.28
C GLY A 90 -5.73 -19.72 -5.75
N GLN A 91 -6.93 -19.22 -6.08
CA GLN A 91 -7.48 -19.23 -7.44
C GLN A 91 -7.38 -17.85 -8.06
N ALA A 92 -7.13 -17.82 -9.37
CA ALA A 92 -7.09 -16.58 -10.13
C ALA A 92 -8.44 -15.85 -10.04
N PHE A 93 -8.37 -14.52 -9.95
CA PHE A 93 -9.55 -13.67 -9.88
C PHE A 93 -9.29 -12.32 -10.54
N SER A 94 -10.30 -11.45 -10.51
CA SER A 94 -10.17 -10.04 -10.85
C SER A 94 -10.90 -9.17 -9.85
N TYR A 95 -10.44 -7.92 -9.74
CA TYR A 95 -11.08 -6.84 -9.00
C TYR A 95 -11.18 -5.60 -9.90
N GLN A 96 -12.02 -4.65 -9.52
CA GLN A 96 -12.25 -3.46 -10.32
C GLN A 96 -11.46 -2.26 -9.79
N ARG A 97 -10.63 -1.66 -10.66
CA ARG A 97 -9.89 -0.44 -10.34
C ARG A 97 -10.83 0.76 -10.23
N PHE A 98 -10.54 1.70 -9.34
CA PHE A 98 -11.16 3.03 -9.36
C PHE A 98 -10.48 3.96 -10.36
N ASP A 99 -11.22 4.55 -11.29
CA ASP A 99 -10.72 5.54 -12.24
C ASP A 99 -10.97 6.96 -11.68
N CYS A 100 -9.91 7.59 -11.17
CA CYS A 100 -9.96 8.94 -10.62
C CYS A 100 -10.35 10.01 -11.67
N SER A 101 -10.09 9.81 -12.96
CA SER A 101 -10.46 10.77 -14.00
C SER A 101 -11.97 10.80 -14.26
N ARG A 102 -12.63 9.66 -14.05
CA ARG A 102 -14.09 9.48 -14.23
C ARG A 102 -14.85 9.48 -12.91
N MET A 103 -14.14 9.42 -11.78
CA MET A 103 -14.69 9.25 -10.44
C MET A 103 -15.64 8.05 -10.32
N ALA A 104 -15.29 6.94 -10.99
CA ALA A 104 -16.12 5.74 -11.12
C ALA A 104 -15.25 4.48 -11.24
N PRO A 105 -15.82 3.27 -11.08
CA PRO A 105 -15.11 2.04 -11.37
C PRO A 105 -14.67 1.96 -12.84
N GLY A 106 -13.44 1.54 -13.08
CA GLY A 106 -12.78 1.39 -14.37
C GLY A 106 -12.58 -0.08 -14.75
N ASP A 107 -11.39 -0.39 -15.27
CA ASP A 107 -11.05 -1.71 -15.79
C ASP A 107 -10.96 -2.78 -14.70
N TRP A 108 -11.21 -4.03 -15.09
CA TRP A 108 -10.97 -5.20 -14.27
C TRP A 108 -9.50 -5.62 -14.35
N LEU A 109 -8.83 -5.72 -13.22
CA LEU A 109 -7.43 -6.13 -13.12
C LEU A 109 -7.34 -7.61 -12.72
N PRO A 110 -6.59 -8.44 -13.46
CA PRO A 110 -6.42 -9.85 -13.14
C PRO A 110 -5.38 -10.05 -12.01
N VAL A 111 -5.59 -11.09 -11.21
CA VAL A 111 -4.68 -11.58 -10.17
C VAL A 111 -4.57 -13.09 -10.36
N GLN A 112 -3.37 -13.61 -10.60
CA GLN A 112 -3.16 -15.06 -10.78
C GLN A 112 -3.32 -15.83 -9.47
N ASN A 113 -2.97 -15.19 -8.34
CA ASN A 113 -3.15 -15.69 -6.98
C ASN A 113 -2.47 -17.05 -6.75
N ASN A 114 -1.28 -17.24 -7.34
CA ASN A 114 -0.59 -18.54 -7.41
C ASN A 114 0.86 -18.49 -6.88
N GLY A 115 1.10 -17.75 -5.80
CA GLY A 115 2.45 -17.60 -5.25
C GLY A 115 2.52 -16.54 -4.17
N PHE A 116 3.15 -15.40 -4.50
CA PHE A 116 3.07 -14.19 -3.69
C PHE A 116 1.94 -13.28 -4.19
N VAL A 117 1.27 -12.62 -3.25
CA VAL A 117 0.43 -11.45 -3.54
C VAL A 117 0.90 -10.33 -2.62
N PHE A 118 1.33 -9.23 -3.21
CA PHE A 118 1.73 -8.02 -2.50
C PHE A 118 0.55 -7.04 -2.50
N VAL A 119 -0.06 -6.83 -1.35
CA VAL A 119 -1.09 -5.80 -1.18
C VAL A 119 -0.39 -4.53 -0.71
N GLU A 120 -0.30 -3.53 -1.57
CA GLU A 120 0.50 -2.33 -1.32
C GLU A 120 -0.36 -1.08 -1.34
N GLY A 121 0.00 -0.12 -0.48
CA GLY A 121 -0.65 1.17 -0.40
C GLY A 121 -1.00 1.52 1.03
N ALA A 122 -1.31 2.81 1.26
CA ALA A 122 -1.84 3.23 2.55
C ALA A 122 -3.11 2.41 2.84
N TYR A 123 -3.30 2.02 4.10
CA TYR A 123 -4.46 1.26 4.57
C TYR A 123 -4.46 -0.24 4.18
N SER A 124 -3.37 -0.78 3.65
CA SER A 124 -3.23 -2.23 3.43
C SER A 124 -3.22 -3.02 4.74
N CYS A 125 -2.74 -2.44 5.84
CA CYS A 125 -2.77 -3.06 7.17
C CYS A 125 -4.02 -2.67 8.00
N HIS A 126 -5.09 -2.16 7.37
CA HIS A 126 -6.23 -1.62 8.10
C HIS A 126 -6.92 -2.72 8.93
N PRO A 127 -7.19 -2.52 10.24
CA PRO A 127 -7.69 -3.60 11.11
C PRO A 127 -9.02 -4.22 10.68
N VAL A 128 -9.87 -3.46 9.96
CA VAL A 128 -11.13 -3.97 9.38
C VAL A 128 -10.91 -5.13 8.39
N LEU A 129 -9.70 -5.24 7.81
CA LEU A 129 -9.33 -6.30 6.88
C LEU A 129 -8.92 -7.60 7.61
N GLY A 130 -8.74 -7.54 8.93
CA GLY A 130 -8.29 -8.66 9.75
C GLY A 130 -6.84 -9.08 9.49
N GLU A 131 -6.48 -10.25 10.01
CA GLU A 131 -5.15 -10.86 9.87
C GLU A 131 -5.09 -11.71 8.58
N TYR A 132 -5.15 -11.05 7.42
CA TYR A 132 -5.17 -11.73 6.11
C TYR A 132 -3.77 -11.95 5.50
N MET A 133 -2.74 -11.34 6.08
CA MET A 133 -1.37 -11.32 5.57
C MET A 133 -0.43 -12.17 6.43
N ASP A 134 0.57 -12.77 5.78
CA ASP A 134 1.65 -13.49 6.45
C ASP A 134 2.71 -12.55 7.03
N ARG A 135 2.90 -11.39 6.39
CA ARG A 135 3.81 -10.33 6.85
C ARG A 135 3.22 -8.95 6.64
N LYS A 136 3.48 -8.09 7.62
CA LYS A 136 3.22 -6.65 7.57
C LYS A 136 4.55 -5.92 7.39
N VAL A 137 4.64 -5.10 6.36
CA VAL A 137 5.79 -4.24 6.06
C VAL A 137 5.32 -2.80 6.10
N PHE A 138 6.03 -1.94 6.84
CA PHE A 138 5.77 -0.53 6.91
C PHE A 138 6.94 0.25 6.29
N LEU A 139 6.65 1.05 5.27
CA LEU A 139 7.64 1.93 4.65
C LEU A 139 7.52 3.32 5.24
N ASP A 140 8.61 3.72 5.88
CA ASP A 140 8.76 5.02 6.50
C ASP A 140 9.66 5.91 5.64
N ILE A 141 9.47 7.22 5.74
CA ILE A 141 10.23 8.24 5.03
C ILE A 141 10.25 9.50 5.89
N ASP A 142 11.39 10.19 5.94
CA ASP A 142 11.46 11.46 6.64
C ASP A 142 10.65 12.55 5.91
N HIS A 143 10.12 13.51 6.67
CA HIS A 143 9.23 14.55 6.15
C HIS A 143 9.87 15.40 5.05
N GLU A 144 11.18 15.69 5.13
CA GLU A 144 11.87 16.50 4.11
C GLU A 144 11.92 15.74 2.77
N THR A 145 12.37 14.48 2.81
CA THR A 145 12.42 13.62 1.62
C THR A 145 11.03 13.33 1.08
N GLN A 146 10.03 13.12 1.95
CA GLN A 146 8.63 12.91 1.56
C GLN A 146 8.08 14.12 0.80
N THR A 147 8.24 15.32 1.37
CA THR A 147 7.79 16.58 0.75
C THR A 147 8.45 16.78 -0.61
N GLU A 148 9.75 16.56 -0.71
CA GLU A 148 10.50 16.77 -1.96
C GLU A 148 10.11 15.74 -3.04
N ARG A 149 9.91 14.47 -2.67
CA ARG A 149 9.44 13.44 -3.60
C ARG A 149 8.03 13.76 -4.11
N ILE A 150 7.13 14.22 -3.24
CA ILE A 150 5.77 14.62 -3.64
C ILE A 150 5.84 15.85 -4.56
N ARG A 151 6.59 16.89 -4.19
CA ARG A 151 6.79 18.09 -5.01
C ARG A 151 7.29 17.74 -6.41
N THR A 152 8.34 16.93 -6.48
CA THR A 152 8.96 16.52 -7.75
C THR A 152 7.99 15.74 -8.62
N ARG A 153 7.19 14.85 -8.03
CA ARG A 153 6.26 13.97 -8.76
C ARG A 153 4.97 14.68 -9.17
N ASN A 154 4.40 15.50 -8.30
CA ASN A 154 3.03 16.01 -8.42
C ASN A 154 2.95 17.53 -8.62
N GLY A 155 4.05 18.25 -8.44
CA GLY A 155 4.08 19.72 -8.48
C GLY A 155 3.61 20.38 -7.18
N GLU A 156 3.77 21.69 -7.11
CA GLU A 156 3.52 22.47 -5.89
C GLU A 156 2.04 22.53 -5.51
N ASP A 157 1.13 22.58 -6.49
CA ASP A 157 -0.31 22.66 -6.22
C ASP A 157 -0.81 21.38 -5.54
N ILE A 158 -0.49 20.21 -6.08
CA ILE A 158 -0.88 18.92 -5.51
C ILE A 158 -0.13 18.64 -4.20
N LEU A 159 1.09 19.14 -4.03
CA LEU A 159 1.81 19.05 -2.76
C LEU A 159 1.00 19.65 -1.61
N GLN A 160 0.30 20.77 -1.83
CA GLN A 160 -0.53 21.37 -0.79
C GLN A 160 -1.66 20.44 -0.34
N ASP A 161 -2.29 19.73 -1.27
CA ASP A 161 -3.31 18.72 -0.93
C ASP A 161 -2.71 17.58 -0.09
N PHE A 162 -1.49 17.13 -0.41
CA PHE A 162 -0.81 16.12 0.41
C PHE A 162 -0.53 16.62 1.82
N LEU A 163 0.04 17.82 1.96
CA LEU A 163 0.40 18.39 3.26
C LEU A 163 -0.82 18.70 4.14
N GLN A 164 -1.91 19.17 3.55
CA GLN A 164 -3.09 19.64 4.29
C GLN A 164 -4.13 18.54 4.54
N LEU A 165 -4.16 17.51 3.69
CA LEU A 165 -5.19 16.47 3.74
C LEU A 165 -4.59 15.07 3.85
N TRP A 166 -3.84 14.60 2.85
CA TRP A 166 -3.49 13.18 2.77
C TRP A 166 -2.51 12.73 3.85
N ILE A 167 -1.43 13.48 4.09
CA ILE A 167 -0.44 13.17 5.13
C ILE A 167 -1.11 13.18 6.52
N PRO A 168 -1.88 14.22 6.92
CA PRO A 168 -2.61 14.18 8.18
C PRO A 168 -3.54 12.97 8.35
N LEU A 169 -4.23 12.54 7.29
CA LEU A 169 -5.11 11.37 7.34
C LEU A 169 -4.34 10.06 7.49
N GLU A 170 -3.21 9.92 6.79
CA GLU A 170 -2.30 8.78 6.92
C GLU A 170 -1.70 8.71 8.34
N GLU A 171 -1.18 9.82 8.86
CA GLU A 171 -0.60 9.87 10.22
C GLU A 171 -1.64 9.56 11.30
N ALA A 172 -2.86 10.08 11.17
CA ALA A 172 -3.96 9.75 12.09
C ALA A 172 -4.28 8.26 12.08
N TYR A 173 -4.27 7.62 10.89
CA TYR A 173 -4.43 6.18 10.74
C TYR A 173 -3.28 5.40 11.38
N PHE A 174 -2.03 5.76 11.10
CA PHE A 174 -0.85 5.08 11.64
C PHE A 174 -0.80 5.17 13.17
N GLN A 175 -1.13 6.34 13.72
CA GLN A 175 -1.17 6.57 15.16
C GLN A 175 -2.32 5.81 15.83
N ALA A 176 -3.52 5.83 15.25
CA ALA A 176 -4.70 5.18 15.84
C ALA A 176 -4.54 3.66 15.99
N PHE A 177 -3.76 3.03 15.09
CA PHE A 177 -3.58 1.58 15.06
C PHE A 177 -2.14 1.13 15.38
N SER A 178 -1.29 2.05 15.87
CA SER A 178 0.11 1.79 16.20
C SER A 178 0.84 0.99 15.12
N LEU A 179 0.70 1.36 13.84
CA LEU A 179 1.19 0.51 12.73
C LEU A 179 2.70 0.27 12.81
N GLU A 180 3.48 1.27 13.18
CA GLU A 180 4.93 1.11 13.34
C GLU A 180 5.28 0.06 14.40
N GLU A 181 4.46 -0.10 15.43
CA GLU A 181 4.67 -1.09 16.49
C GLU A 181 4.15 -2.47 16.08
N ASN A 182 3.07 -2.51 15.29
CA ASN A 182 2.33 -3.72 14.94
C ASN A 182 2.78 -4.37 13.62
N THR A 183 3.64 -3.72 12.83
CA THR A 183 4.25 -4.28 11.62
C THR A 183 5.39 -5.23 11.93
N ASP A 184 5.73 -6.18 11.04
CA ASP A 184 6.88 -7.08 11.22
C ASP A 184 8.20 -6.44 10.77
N TYR A 185 8.10 -5.53 9.80
CA TYR A 185 9.22 -4.87 9.14
C TYR A 185 8.99 -3.36 9.06
N ILE A 186 10.02 -2.59 9.45
CA ILE A 186 10.09 -1.15 9.16
C ILE A 186 11.28 -0.91 8.25
N ILE A 187 11.01 -0.37 7.05
CA ILE A 187 12.02 0.03 6.08
C ILE A 187 12.00 1.55 5.98
N LYS A 188 13.07 2.19 6.44
CA LYS A 188 13.23 3.65 6.36
C LYS A 188 13.87 4.04 5.05
N GLN A 189 13.21 4.94 4.33
CA GLN A 189 13.77 5.60 3.16
C GLN A 189 14.58 6.81 3.59
N THR A 190 15.84 6.88 3.15
CA THR A 190 16.68 8.06 3.40
C THR A 190 17.08 8.75 2.09
N LYS A 191 17.37 10.05 2.20
CA LYS A 191 17.87 10.88 1.09
C LYS A 191 19.20 10.30 0.58
N GLY A 192 19.19 9.72 -0.63
CA GLY A 192 20.36 9.09 -1.27
C GLY A 192 20.18 7.61 -1.60
N GLU A 193 19.22 6.93 -0.96
CA GLU A 193 18.78 5.59 -1.36
C GLU A 193 17.72 5.71 -2.46
N THR A 194 18.13 6.25 -3.60
CA THR A 194 17.47 5.90 -4.85
C THR A 194 17.87 4.48 -5.17
N ASP A 195 17.03 3.51 -4.82
CA ASP A 195 17.02 2.26 -5.55
C ASP A 195 16.79 2.64 -7.01
N ALA A 196 17.80 2.41 -7.84
CA ALA A 196 17.79 2.71 -9.25
C ALA A 196 16.75 1.81 -9.95
N ALA A 197 15.48 2.18 -9.89
CA ALA A 197 14.41 1.56 -10.67
C ALA A 197 13.22 2.51 -10.83
N SER A 198 13.20 3.18 -11.98
CA SER A 198 12.04 3.70 -12.69
C SER A 198 11.14 4.73 -11.99
N VAL A 199 11.33 5.99 -12.41
CA VAL A 199 10.20 6.85 -12.79
C VAL A 199 9.23 6.01 -13.63
N LEU A 200 8.07 5.67 -13.09
CA LEU A 200 6.91 5.34 -13.90
C LEU A 200 6.18 6.66 -14.18
N PRO A 201 6.05 7.09 -15.44
CA PRO A 201 5.25 8.25 -15.77
C PRO A 201 3.76 7.88 -15.67
N GLY A 202 2.99 8.69 -14.95
CA GLY A 202 1.53 8.71 -15.04
C GLY A 202 0.80 7.96 -13.94
N LEU A 203 0.46 8.69 -12.87
CA LEU A 203 -0.89 8.72 -12.33
C LEU A 203 -1.38 10.17 -12.39
#